data_AF-A0A834BAW1-F1
#
_entry.id   AF-A0A834BAW1-F1
#
_cell.length_a   1.000
_cell.length_b   1.000
_cell.length_c   1.000
_cell.angle_alpha   90.00
_cell.angle_beta   90.00
_cell.angle_gamma   90.00
#
_symmetry.space_group_name_H-M   'P 1'
#
loop_
_entity.id
_entity.type
_entity.pdbx_description
1 polymer ?
#
loop_
_entity_poly.entity_id
_entity_poly.type
_entity_poly.pdbx_seq_one_letter_code
_entity_poly.pdbx_strand_id
1 'polypeptide(L)'
;MARSASTYGPLDKEDAGGQKLIPTGSLPTTLHGTADSLGLEWHLPSPDPITVPYLSPLVVWKELESLLENEGDHAITVADFVDHHPIVFWNLVWYFRRLDLPSNLPGLILSSEHCNKYSKIPRHCMSEDSKYVLIQMLWDNMKLHQDPGQPLYILWNAHTQKYPMVHLLQKGDNSFNQELLKNMVKSIKMNDVYGPMSQILETLNKCPHFKRQRSLYREILFLSLVALGRENIDIDAFDKEYKIAYDRLTPSQVKSTHNCDRPPSTGVMECRKTFGEPYL
;
A
#
# COMPACT_ATOMS: atom_id res chain seq x y z
N MET A 1 32.08 -56.55 12.78
CA MET A 1 32.87 -56.04 13.93
C MET A 1 33.02 -54.55 13.71
N ALA A 2 32.63 -53.61 14.57
CA ALA A 2 32.36 -53.62 16.00
C ALA A 2 31.05 -52.87 16.32
N ARG A 3 30.51 -53.17 17.51
CA ARG A 3 29.33 -52.54 18.13
C ARG A 3 29.71 -51.29 18.93
N SER A 4 28.69 -50.47 19.21
CA SER A 4 28.40 -49.73 20.47
C SER A 4 28.20 -48.23 20.26
N ALA A 5 27.39 -47.50 21.02
CA ALA A 5 26.09 -47.70 21.70
C ALA A 5 25.60 -46.30 22.11
N SER A 6 24.28 -46.09 22.02
CA SER A 6 23.42 -45.01 22.51
C SER A 6 23.93 -44.06 23.62
N THR A 7 23.58 -42.77 23.51
CA THR A 7 22.93 -42.06 24.63
C THR A 7 21.97 -40.96 24.11
N TYR A 8 20.70 -41.04 24.53
CA TYR A 8 19.63 -40.06 24.32
C TYR A 8 19.60 -39.05 25.47
N GLY A 9 19.28 -37.78 25.18
CA GLY A 9 18.78 -36.78 26.16
C GLY A 9 19.02 -35.32 25.74
N PRO A 10 18.13 -34.35 26.07
CA PRO A 10 17.52 -33.49 25.04
C PRO A 10 17.62 -31.96 25.25
N LEU A 11 17.09 -31.25 24.24
CA LEU A 11 16.45 -29.91 24.21
C LEU A 11 17.28 -28.64 23.96
N ASP A 12 16.75 -27.92 22.96
CA ASP A 12 16.75 -26.48 22.72
C ASP A 12 18.05 -25.77 22.32
N LYS A 13 18.23 -25.65 21.00
CA LYS A 13 18.65 -24.40 20.38
C LYS A 13 17.78 -24.12 19.16
N GLU A 14 16.83 -23.20 19.32
CA GLU A 14 16.20 -22.49 18.22
C GLU A 14 17.30 -21.79 17.41
N ASP A 15 17.48 -22.23 16.18
CA ASP A 15 18.32 -21.56 15.20
C ASP A 15 17.56 -20.33 14.70
N ALA A 16 17.98 -19.15 15.14
CA ALA A 16 17.47 -17.86 14.67
C ALA A 16 17.99 -17.60 13.25
N GLY A 17 17.47 -18.34 12.29
CA GLY A 17 17.65 -18.09 10.86
C GLY A 17 16.93 -16.80 10.48
N GLY A 18 17.72 -15.78 10.15
CA GLY A 18 17.25 -14.45 9.77
C GLY A 18 16.13 -14.49 8.73
N GLN A 19 14.91 -14.18 9.18
CA GLN A 19 13.80 -13.88 8.27
C GLN A 19 14.13 -12.58 7.54
N LYS A 20 14.38 -12.71 6.25
CA LYS A 20 14.52 -11.61 5.31
C LYS A 20 13.19 -10.83 5.34
N LEU A 21 13.16 -9.71 6.07
CA LEU A 21 12.02 -8.79 6.15
C LEU A 21 11.70 -8.30 4.73
N ILE A 22 10.62 -8.81 4.14
CA ILE A 22 10.05 -8.29 2.90
C ILE A 22 9.23 -7.06 3.32
N PRO A 23 9.60 -5.84 2.90
CA PRO A 23 8.81 -4.67 3.21
C PRO A 23 7.48 -4.78 2.46
N THR A 24 6.37 -4.95 3.18
CA THR A 24 5.04 -4.66 2.62
C THR A 24 4.99 -3.16 2.40
N GLY A 25 5.11 -2.72 1.15
CA GLY A 25 5.12 -1.34 0.66
C GLY A 25 3.88 -0.49 0.97
N SER A 26 3.03 -0.90 1.90
CA SER A 26 1.82 -0.22 2.35
C SER A 26 1.82 0.10 3.84
N LEU A 27 2.79 -0.41 4.60
CA LEU A 27 3.12 0.13 5.92
C LEU A 27 4.34 1.03 5.79
N PRO A 28 4.37 2.20 6.44
CA PRO A 28 5.58 2.99 6.51
C PRO A 28 6.66 2.10 7.13
N THR A 29 7.65 1.73 6.34
CA THR A 29 8.97 1.56 6.91
C THR A 29 9.32 2.94 7.41
N THR A 30 9.23 3.15 8.73
CA THR A 30 10.06 4.19 9.33
C THR A 30 11.42 4.07 8.69
N LEU A 31 11.97 5.18 8.21
CA LEU A 31 13.27 5.31 7.55
C LEU A 31 14.40 5.05 8.58
N HIS A 32 14.37 3.87 9.18
CA HIS A 32 15.38 3.25 10.02
C HIS A 32 15.79 1.91 9.40
N GLY A 33 15.69 1.77 8.08
CA GLY A 33 16.53 0.85 7.35
C GLY A 33 17.93 1.46 7.31
N THR A 34 18.80 1.09 8.26
CA THR A 34 20.22 1.51 8.31
C THR A 34 20.42 3.02 8.15
N ALA A 35 20.13 3.78 9.21
CA ALA A 35 20.57 5.18 9.30
C ALA A 35 22.11 5.34 9.26
N ASP A 36 22.86 4.23 9.35
CA ASP A 36 24.31 4.26 9.53
C ASP A 36 25.16 4.33 8.25
N SER A 37 24.59 4.30 7.04
CA SER A 37 25.41 4.43 5.82
C SER A 37 25.62 5.85 5.32
N LEU A 38 24.84 6.84 5.80
CA LEU A 38 24.93 8.23 5.32
C LEU A 38 25.06 9.30 6.42
N GLY A 39 24.99 8.94 7.71
CA GLY A 39 25.29 9.84 8.83
C GLY A 39 24.39 11.10 8.94
N LEU A 40 23.20 11.07 8.34
CA LEU A 40 22.27 12.19 8.31
C LEU A 40 21.07 11.92 9.23
N GLU A 41 21.04 12.59 10.39
CA GLU A 41 19.93 12.53 11.33
C GLU A 41 18.83 13.52 10.88
N TRP A 42 17.79 13.00 10.23
CA TRP A 42 16.68 13.79 9.70
C TRP A 42 15.58 13.96 10.75
N HIS A 43 15.55 15.11 11.44
CA HIS A 43 14.36 15.54 12.18
C HIS A 43 13.42 16.32 11.25
N LEU A 44 12.75 15.60 10.35
CA LEU A 44 11.73 16.19 9.48
C LEU A 44 10.37 16.13 10.19
N PRO A 45 9.72 17.27 10.53
CA PRO A 45 8.30 17.25 10.85
C PRO A 45 7.56 16.66 9.64
N SER A 46 6.64 15.72 9.86
CA SER A 46 5.88 15.16 8.74
C SER A 46 5.11 16.29 8.08
N PRO A 47 5.39 16.65 6.81
CA PRO A 47 4.68 17.75 6.17
C PRO A 47 3.19 17.42 6.09
N ASP A 48 2.36 18.47 6.07
CA ASP A 48 0.94 18.30 5.84
C ASP A 48 0.71 17.61 4.50
N PRO A 49 -0.26 16.68 4.41
CA PRO A 49 -0.53 15.97 3.17
C PRO A 49 -0.99 16.96 2.08
N ILE A 50 -0.37 16.88 0.92
CA ILE A 50 -0.76 17.65 -0.26
C ILE A 50 -1.78 16.83 -1.05
N THR A 51 -2.83 17.47 -1.56
CA THR A 51 -3.80 16.85 -2.47
C THR A 51 -3.86 17.64 -3.76
N VAL A 52 -3.64 16.97 -4.89
CA VAL A 52 -3.81 17.54 -6.24
C VAL A 52 -4.83 16.71 -7.03
N PRO A 53 -5.50 17.30 -8.03
CA PRO A 53 -6.35 16.54 -8.95
C PRO A 53 -5.55 15.45 -9.69
N TYR A 54 -6.11 14.24 -9.73
CA TYR A 54 -5.61 13.20 -10.63
C TYR A 54 -6.04 13.52 -12.07
N LEU A 55 -5.08 13.54 -12.97
CA LEU A 55 -5.28 13.84 -14.39
C LEU A 55 -5.18 12.57 -15.22
N SER A 56 -6.05 12.43 -16.22
CA SER A 56 -5.95 11.34 -17.20
C SER A 56 -4.69 11.51 -18.06
N PRO A 57 -4.15 10.44 -18.67
CA PRO A 57 -2.90 10.53 -19.44
C PRO A 57 -2.93 11.58 -20.55
N LEU A 58 -4.09 11.73 -21.22
CA LEU A 58 -4.28 12.72 -22.28
C LEU A 58 -4.25 14.15 -21.75
N VAL A 59 -4.82 14.39 -20.57
CA VAL A 59 -4.82 15.72 -19.95
C VAL A 59 -3.40 16.05 -19.48
N VAL A 60 -2.70 15.11 -18.81
CA VAL A 60 -1.29 15.33 -18.42
C VAL A 60 -0.43 15.66 -19.62
N TRP A 61 -0.59 14.94 -20.73
CA TRP A 61 0.17 15.20 -21.94
C TRP A 61 -0.09 16.62 -22.47
N LYS A 62 -1.35 17.04 -22.57
CA LYS A 62 -1.70 18.38 -23.03
C LYS A 62 -1.16 19.49 -22.12
N GLU A 63 -1.31 19.32 -20.80
CA GLU A 63 -0.80 20.30 -19.83
C GLU A 63 0.73 20.40 -19.88
N LEU A 64 1.42 19.26 -20.06
CA LEU A 64 2.87 19.24 -20.24
C LEU A 64 3.30 19.91 -21.55
N GLU A 65 2.63 19.62 -22.67
CA GLU A 65 2.92 20.27 -23.96
C GLU A 65 2.75 21.79 -23.86
N SER A 66 1.65 22.25 -23.26
CA SER A 66 1.40 23.67 -23.06
C SER A 66 2.44 24.32 -22.14
N LEU A 67 2.88 23.64 -21.08
CA LEU A 67 3.95 24.13 -20.21
C LEU A 67 5.25 24.33 -21.00
N LEU A 68 5.64 23.34 -21.79
CA LEU A 68 6.88 23.38 -22.58
C LEU A 68 6.83 24.45 -23.68
N GLU A 69 5.66 24.67 -24.30
CA GLU A 69 5.47 25.75 -25.29
C GLU A 69 5.61 27.15 -24.69
N ASN A 70 5.15 27.34 -23.46
CA ASN A 70 5.09 28.66 -22.82
C ASN A 70 6.34 29.00 -21.99
N GLU A 71 6.91 28.02 -21.29
CA GLU A 71 8.00 28.21 -20.32
C GLU A 71 9.32 27.54 -20.76
N GLY A 72 9.29 26.77 -21.85
CA GLY A 72 10.45 26.05 -22.37
C GLY A 72 10.73 24.72 -21.68
N ASP A 73 11.73 24.01 -22.18
CA ASP A 73 12.15 22.69 -21.69
C ASP A 73 12.81 22.73 -20.31
N HIS A 74 13.50 23.82 -19.98
CA HIS A 74 14.11 24.01 -18.66
C HIS A 74 13.07 24.01 -17.52
N ALA A 75 11.80 24.36 -17.82
CA ALA A 75 10.73 24.45 -16.83
C ALA A 75 10.55 23.16 -16.03
N ILE A 76 10.76 21.97 -16.63
CA ILE A 76 10.60 20.67 -15.95
C ILE A 76 11.87 20.17 -15.24
N THR A 77 12.95 20.96 -15.25
CA THR A 77 14.25 20.60 -14.66
C THR A 77 14.57 21.35 -13.37
N VAL A 78 13.72 22.29 -12.96
CA VAL A 78 13.94 23.16 -11.80
C VAL A 78 12.87 22.98 -10.73
N ALA A 79 13.19 23.38 -9.49
CA ALA A 79 12.30 23.27 -8.34
C ALA A 79 10.97 24.05 -8.52
N ASP A 80 11.00 25.15 -9.28
CA ASP A 80 9.83 25.94 -9.65
C ASP A 80 8.73 25.10 -10.30
N PHE A 81 9.06 23.96 -10.93
CA PHE A 81 8.07 23.04 -11.45
C PHE A 81 7.19 22.44 -10.35
N VAL A 82 7.80 22.09 -9.22
CA VAL A 82 7.10 21.51 -8.06
C VAL A 82 6.20 22.56 -7.41
N ASP A 83 6.70 23.80 -7.32
CA ASP A 83 6.07 24.88 -6.57
C ASP A 83 4.96 25.58 -7.38
N HIS A 84 5.18 25.84 -8.67
CA HIS A 84 4.23 26.56 -9.54
C HIS A 84 3.29 25.64 -10.33
N HIS A 85 3.72 24.40 -10.64
CA HIS A 85 2.94 23.44 -11.43
C HIS A 85 2.69 22.10 -10.71
N PRO A 86 2.25 22.11 -9.43
CA PRO A 86 2.19 20.91 -8.60
C PRO A 86 1.27 19.82 -9.18
N ILE A 87 0.20 20.20 -9.88
CA ILE A 87 -0.74 19.23 -10.47
C ILE A 87 -0.03 18.38 -11.53
N VAL A 88 0.67 19.02 -12.48
CA VAL A 88 1.39 18.32 -13.54
C VAL A 88 2.55 17.52 -12.96
N PHE A 89 3.34 18.13 -12.07
CA PHE A 89 4.48 17.49 -11.40
C PHE A 89 4.09 16.17 -10.71
N TRP A 90 3.12 16.20 -9.80
CA TRP A 90 2.73 15.01 -9.02
C TRP A 90 2.09 13.92 -9.88
N ASN A 91 1.34 14.29 -10.92
CA ASN A 91 0.82 13.31 -11.87
C ASN A 91 1.96 12.65 -12.65
N LEU A 92 2.96 13.40 -13.13
CA LEU A 92 4.13 12.82 -13.80
C LEU A 92 4.92 11.90 -12.88
N VAL A 93 5.21 12.31 -11.65
CA VAL A 93 5.87 11.45 -10.65
C VAL A 93 5.09 10.15 -10.47
N TRP A 94 3.75 10.23 -10.38
CA TRP A 94 2.89 9.05 -10.28
C TRP A 94 2.98 8.13 -11.51
N TYR A 95 2.83 8.67 -12.72
CA TYR A 95 2.89 7.89 -13.96
C TYR A 95 4.26 7.24 -14.17
N PHE A 96 5.34 8.00 -14.00
CA PHE A 96 6.70 7.47 -14.15
C PHE A 96 6.97 6.36 -13.13
N ARG A 97 6.55 6.56 -11.87
CA ARG A 97 6.72 5.53 -10.85
C ARG A 97 5.86 4.29 -11.13
N ARG A 98 4.62 4.47 -11.60
CA ARG A 98 3.69 3.36 -11.88
C ARG A 98 4.11 2.54 -13.09
N LEU A 99 4.71 3.17 -14.09
CA LEU A 99 5.19 2.54 -15.33
C LEU A 99 6.65 2.08 -15.25
N ASP A 100 7.30 2.24 -14.10
CA ASP A 100 8.73 1.95 -13.90
C ASP A 100 9.65 2.66 -14.91
N LEU A 101 9.34 3.92 -15.20
CA LEU A 101 10.13 4.77 -16.09
C LEU A 101 11.20 5.54 -15.31
N PRO A 102 12.40 5.72 -15.87
CA PRO A 102 13.45 6.52 -15.25
C PRO A 102 13.01 7.99 -15.15
N SER A 103 13.28 8.65 -14.02
CA SER A 103 12.88 10.04 -13.80
C SER A 103 13.82 10.77 -12.84
N ASN A 104 14.14 12.02 -13.17
CA ASN A 104 14.82 12.96 -12.27
C ASN A 104 13.83 13.81 -11.46
N LEU A 105 12.53 13.74 -11.78
CA LEU A 105 11.47 14.53 -11.13
C LEU A 105 11.49 14.44 -9.60
N PRO A 106 11.68 13.26 -8.97
CA PRO A 106 11.72 13.18 -7.51
C PRO A 106 12.82 14.06 -6.90
N GLY A 107 13.95 14.24 -7.57
CA GLY A 107 15.06 15.07 -7.08
C GLY A 107 14.68 16.55 -6.91
N LEU A 108 13.75 17.06 -7.71
CA LEU A 108 13.27 18.45 -7.64
C LEU A 108 12.61 18.78 -6.29
N ILE A 109 12.07 17.76 -5.62
CA ILE A 109 11.46 17.90 -4.29
C ILE A 109 12.47 18.42 -3.27
N LEU A 110 13.77 18.10 -3.40
CA LEU A 110 14.80 18.51 -2.43
C LEU A 110 15.06 20.03 -2.42
N SER A 111 14.71 20.71 -3.51
CA SER A 111 14.93 22.15 -3.69
C SER A 111 13.63 22.95 -3.65
N SER A 112 12.46 22.29 -3.58
CA SER A 112 11.14 22.92 -3.50
C SER A 112 10.93 23.62 -2.16
N GLU A 113 10.44 24.86 -2.21
CA GLU A 113 10.04 25.59 -1.01
C GLU A 113 8.74 25.02 -0.42
N HIS A 114 7.80 24.62 -1.28
CA HIS A 114 6.51 24.09 -0.86
C HIS A 114 6.66 22.79 -0.07
N CYS A 115 7.53 21.88 -0.52
CA CYS A 115 7.76 20.59 0.14
C CYS A 115 8.63 20.72 1.40
N ASN A 116 9.50 21.73 1.50
CA ASN A 116 10.52 21.83 2.56
C ASN A 116 10.42 23.08 3.43
N LYS A 117 9.28 23.78 3.42
CA LYS A 117 9.07 25.06 4.12
C LYS A 117 9.55 25.10 5.59
N TYR A 118 9.52 23.96 6.28
CA TYR A 118 9.92 23.85 7.69
C TYR A 118 11.18 22.98 7.93
N SER A 119 11.89 22.63 6.86
CA SER A 119 12.99 21.67 6.86
C SER A 119 14.25 22.28 6.27
N LYS A 120 15.40 22.08 6.92
CA LYS A 120 16.70 22.53 6.38
C LYS A 120 17.38 21.38 5.65
N ILE A 121 17.21 21.30 4.33
CA ILE A 121 17.94 20.33 3.50
C ILE A 121 19.37 20.84 3.29
N PRO A 122 20.41 20.02 3.57
CA PRO A 122 21.79 20.38 3.30
C PRO A 122 22.03 20.65 1.80
N ARG A 123 22.77 21.70 1.48
CA ARG A 123 23.05 22.11 0.08
C ARG A 123 23.66 21.01 -0.79
N HIS A 124 24.44 20.10 -0.21
CA HIS A 124 25.04 18.99 -0.95
C HIS A 124 24.02 17.92 -1.37
N CYS A 125 22.86 17.87 -0.71
CA CYS A 125 21.72 17.03 -1.11
C CYS A 125 20.85 17.72 -2.17
N MET A 126 20.94 19.05 -2.32
CA MET A 126 20.17 19.84 -3.29
C MET A 126 20.75 19.77 -4.71
N SER A 127 21.80 18.96 -4.93
CA SER A 127 22.10 18.44 -6.27
C SER A 127 20.88 17.67 -6.76
N GLU A 128 20.52 17.74 -8.04
CA GLU A 128 19.36 17.07 -8.67
C GLU A 128 19.49 15.53 -8.71
N ASP A 129 19.88 14.93 -7.59
CA ASP A 129 20.07 13.49 -7.43
C ASP A 129 18.90 12.92 -6.63
N SER A 130 18.07 12.15 -7.30
CA SER A 130 16.87 11.52 -6.73
C SER A 130 17.19 10.44 -5.69
N LYS A 131 18.45 10.07 -5.47
CA LYS A 131 18.84 9.03 -4.48
C LYS A 131 18.44 9.34 -3.04
N TYR A 132 18.25 10.62 -2.70
CA TYR A 132 17.83 11.04 -1.36
C TYR A 132 16.30 11.10 -1.21
N VAL A 133 15.54 10.79 -2.27
CA VAL A 133 14.08 10.84 -2.28
C VAL A 133 13.50 9.46 -2.50
N LEU A 134 12.71 9.00 -1.52
CA LEU A 134 11.96 7.76 -1.63
C LEU A 134 10.52 8.05 -2.08
N ILE A 135 10.14 7.54 -3.26
CA ILE A 135 8.76 7.56 -3.72
C ILE A 135 8.10 6.19 -3.47
N GLN A 136 7.15 6.19 -2.53
CA GLN A 136 6.36 5.02 -2.17
C GLN A 136 4.90 5.24 -2.59
N MET A 137 4.38 4.34 -3.43
CA MET A 137 2.96 4.32 -3.78
C MET A 137 2.19 3.58 -2.69
N LEU A 138 1.17 4.21 -2.14
CA LEU A 138 0.33 3.64 -1.10
C LEU A 138 -1.07 3.39 -1.64
N TRP A 139 -1.64 2.24 -1.30
CA TRP A 139 -3.04 1.96 -1.57
C TRP A 139 -3.95 2.68 -0.57
N ASP A 140 -3.55 2.71 0.71
CA ASP A 140 -4.28 3.36 1.78
C ASP A 140 -3.50 4.52 2.36
N ASN A 141 -4.13 5.69 2.37
CA ASN A 141 -3.65 6.83 3.15
C ASN A 141 -4.67 7.12 4.24
N MET A 142 -4.39 6.68 5.47
CA MET A 142 -5.29 6.86 6.62
C MET A 142 -5.51 8.33 7.01
N LYS A 143 -4.67 9.26 6.53
CA LYS A 143 -4.91 10.70 6.69
C LYS A 143 -5.96 11.25 5.73
N LEU A 144 -6.21 10.57 4.61
CA LEU A 144 -7.12 11.01 3.55
C LEU A 144 -8.40 10.16 3.47
N HIS A 145 -8.32 8.87 3.77
CA HIS A 145 -9.44 7.95 3.70
C HIS A 145 -10.40 8.14 4.89
N GLN A 146 -11.70 8.16 4.62
CA GLN A 146 -12.75 8.42 5.61
C GLN A 146 -13.49 7.15 6.06
N ASP A 147 -12.99 5.96 5.71
CA ASP A 147 -13.60 4.72 6.18
C ASP A 147 -13.54 4.62 7.72
N PRO A 148 -14.57 4.04 8.37
CA PRO A 148 -14.69 4.01 9.83
C PRO A 148 -13.69 3.10 10.56
N GLY A 149 -12.83 2.38 9.83
CA GLY A 149 -11.85 1.45 10.41
C GLY A 149 -10.56 1.39 9.62
N GLN A 150 -9.63 0.54 10.04
CA GLN A 150 -8.38 0.29 9.32
C GLN A 150 -8.58 -0.81 8.24
N PRO A 151 -7.75 -0.86 7.19
CA PRO A 151 -7.65 -2.01 6.28
C PRO A 151 -7.34 -3.32 7.00
N LEU A 152 -7.99 -4.41 6.58
CA LEU A 152 -7.81 -5.73 7.21
C LEU A 152 -6.33 -6.18 7.19
N TYR A 153 -5.58 -5.88 6.12
CA TYR A 153 -4.16 -6.22 6.05
C TYR A 153 -3.30 -5.41 7.05
N ILE A 154 -3.67 -4.15 7.32
CA ILE A 154 -3.01 -3.33 8.36
C ILE A 154 -3.33 -3.89 9.74
N LEU A 155 -4.61 -4.24 10.00
CA LEU A 155 -5.03 -4.87 11.26
C LEU A 155 -4.33 -6.21 11.47
N TRP A 156 -4.22 -7.03 10.43
CA TRP A 156 -3.49 -8.30 10.48
C TRP A 156 -2.03 -8.11 10.89
N ASN A 157 -1.32 -7.16 10.26
CA ASN A 157 0.07 -6.86 10.59
C ASN A 157 0.22 -6.31 12.02
N ALA A 158 -0.73 -5.50 12.49
CA ALA A 158 -0.78 -5.04 13.88
C ALA A 158 -0.78 -6.20 14.87
N HIS A 159 -1.62 -7.20 14.61
CA HIS A 159 -1.84 -8.32 15.51
C HIS A 159 -0.79 -9.42 15.42
N THR A 160 -0.09 -9.54 14.29
CA THR A 160 0.83 -10.65 14.03
C THR A 160 2.31 -10.25 14.03
N GLN A 161 2.64 -9.03 13.59
CA GLN A 161 4.03 -8.61 13.34
C GLN A 161 4.55 -7.58 14.35
N LYS A 162 3.79 -7.25 15.40
CA LYS A 162 4.18 -6.31 16.48
C LYS A 162 4.73 -4.97 15.96
N TYR A 163 4.17 -4.42 14.88
CA TYR A 163 4.60 -3.11 14.37
C TYR A 163 4.22 -1.99 15.35
N PRO A 164 5.20 -1.20 15.87
CA PRO A 164 4.96 -0.19 16.91
C PRO A 164 3.94 0.89 16.50
N MET A 165 3.91 1.27 15.23
CA MET A 165 3.05 2.35 14.72
C MET A 165 1.56 2.01 14.68
N VAL A 166 1.19 0.72 14.65
CA VAL A 166 -0.23 0.35 14.53
C VAL A 166 -0.95 0.43 15.90
N HIS A 167 -0.21 0.35 17.00
CA HIS A 167 -0.77 0.50 18.35
C HIS A 167 -1.30 1.91 18.64
N LEU A 168 -0.79 2.94 17.97
CA LEU A 168 -1.23 4.33 18.16
C LEU A 168 -2.57 4.64 17.46
N LEU A 169 -3.01 3.80 16.52
CA LEU A 169 -4.22 4.00 15.71
C LEU A 169 -5.43 3.19 16.20
N GLN A 170 -5.30 2.34 17.23
CA GLN A 170 -6.38 1.51 17.80
C GLN A 170 -7.41 2.30 18.64
N LYS A 171 -7.51 3.63 18.49
CA LYS A 171 -8.39 4.46 19.34
C LYS A 171 -9.83 4.61 18.84
N GLY A 172 -10.24 3.90 17.79
CA GLY A 172 -11.62 3.94 17.29
C GLY A 172 -12.00 2.66 16.56
N ASP A 173 -13.07 2.01 17.05
CA ASP A 173 -13.76 0.83 16.52
C ASP A 173 -12.96 -0.47 16.34
N ASN A 174 -13.19 -1.41 17.28
CA ASN A 174 -12.60 -2.75 17.32
C ASN A 174 -13.46 -3.80 16.59
N SER A 175 -14.17 -3.39 15.53
CA SER A 175 -15.18 -4.21 14.84
C SER A 175 -14.58 -5.49 14.21
N PHE A 176 -13.31 -5.44 13.82
CA PHE A 176 -12.55 -6.59 13.33
C PHE A 176 -11.46 -6.96 14.35
N ASN A 177 -11.81 -7.87 15.27
CA ASN A 177 -10.87 -8.34 16.29
C ASN A 177 -9.89 -9.40 15.75
N GLN A 178 -8.86 -9.72 16.55
CA GLN A 178 -7.82 -10.68 16.17
C GLN A 178 -8.36 -12.09 15.84
N GLU A 179 -9.39 -12.55 16.55
CA GLU A 179 -9.97 -13.87 16.34
C GLU A 179 -10.71 -13.94 15.00
N LEU A 180 -11.50 -12.92 14.68
CA LEU A 180 -12.20 -12.80 13.40
C LEU A 180 -11.20 -12.77 12.24
N LEU A 181 -10.12 -12.00 12.34
CA LEU A 181 -9.07 -11.96 11.33
C LEU A 181 -8.39 -13.32 11.15
N LYS A 182 -8.07 -14.03 12.24
CA LYS A 182 -7.52 -15.40 12.17
C LYS A 182 -8.49 -16.37 11.49
N ASN A 183 -9.78 -16.26 11.78
CA ASN A 183 -10.82 -17.08 11.14
C ASN A 183 -10.93 -16.77 9.64
N MET A 184 -10.90 -15.49 9.24
CA MET A 184 -10.87 -15.09 7.84
C MET A 184 -9.66 -15.68 7.12
N VAL A 185 -8.46 -15.53 7.68
CA VAL A 185 -7.22 -16.09 7.09
C VAL A 185 -7.29 -17.61 7.01
N LYS A 186 -7.87 -18.28 8.02
CA LYS A 186 -8.09 -19.73 7.99
C LYS A 186 -9.04 -20.14 6.86
N SER A 187 -10.14 -19.41 6.65
CA SER A 187 -11.04 -19.66 5.52
C SER A 187 -10.34 -19.47 4.17
N ILE A 188 -9.58 -18.39 4.01
CA ILE A 188 -8.82 -18.12 2.77
C ILE A 188 -7.82 -19.24 2.49
N LYS A 189 -7.10 -19.76 3.50
CA LYS A 189 -6.20 -20.92 3.36
C LYS A 189 -6.89 -22.19 2.87
N MET A 190 -8.19 -22.30 3.08
CA MET A 190 -9.02 -23.41 2.61
C MET A 190 -9.73 -23.09 1.28
N ASN A 191 -9.29 -22.04 0.56
CA ASN A 191 -9.92 -21.51 -0.66
C ASN A 191 -11.38 -21.06 -0.46
N ASP A 192 -11.76 -20.70 0.77
CA ASP A 192 -13.08 -20.13 1.07
C ASP A 192 -13.01 -18.61 1.17
N VAL A 193 -13.39 -17.93 0.08
CA VAL A 193 -13.53 -16.47 0.01
C VAL A 193 -14.92 -16.00 0.50
N TYR A 194 -15.93 -16.88 0.47
CA TYR A 194 -17.30 -16.56 0.87
C TYR A 194 -17.42 -16.28 2.37
N GLY A 195 -16.71 -17.05 3.20
CA GLY A 195 -16.65 -16.86 4.65
C GLY A 195 -16.22 -15.43 5.04
N PRO A 196 -15.01 -14.99 4.64
CA PRO A 196 -14.53 -13.62 4.88
C PRO A 196 -15.47 -12.55 4.32
N MET A 197 -15.99 -12.75 3.10
CA MET A 197 -16.94 -11.81 2.47
C MET A 197 -18.21 -11.62 3.32
N SER A 198 -18.79 -12.72 3.80
CA SER A 198 -19.98 -12.71 4.65
C SER A 198 -19.72 -12.02 5.99
N GLN A 199 -18.59 -12.34 6.63
CA GLN A 199 -18.19 -11.75 7.91
C GLN A 199 -17.95 -10.23 7.82
N ILE A 200 -17.37 -9.76 6.72
CA ILE A 200 -17.19 -8.32 6.48
C ILE A 200 -18.57 -7.65 6.32
N LEU A 201 -19.46 -8.21 5.50
CA LEU A 201 -20.81 -7.66 5.30
C LEU A 201 -21.63 -7.60 6.61
N GLU A 202 -21.58 -8.66 7.42
CA GLU A 202 -22.23 -8.70 8.73
C GLU A 202 -21.68 -7.63 9.69
N THR A 203 -20.37 -7.42 9.67
CA THR A 203 -19.71 -6.42 10.53
C THR A 203 -20.09 -5.00 10.09
N LEU A 204 -20.09 -4.74 8.79
CA LEU A 204 -20.44 -3.42 8.24
C LEU A 204 -21.92 -3.07 8.44
N ASN A 205 -22.82 -4.05 8.39
CA ASN A 205 -24.25 -3.84 8.66
C ASN A 205 -24.52 -3.30 10.08
N LYS A 206 -23.60 -3.51 11.03
CA LYS A 206 -23.72 -2.95 12.39
C LYS A 206 -23.40 -1.45 12.45
N CYS A 207 -22.73 -0.91 11.43
CA CYS A 207 -22.31 0.49 11.34
C CYS A 207 -22.86 1.16 10.06
N PRO A 208 -24.19 1.31 9.90
CA PRO A 208 -24.82 1.72 8.63
C PRO A 208 -24.59 3.19 8.26
N HIS A 209 -24.06 4.01 9.16
CA HIS A 209 -23.95 5.46 8.96
C HIS A 209 -22.70 5.91 8.20
N PHE A 210 -21.79 4.98 7.86
CA PHE A 210 -20.53 5.33 7.20
C PHE A 210 -20.52 4.97 5.72
N LYS A 211 -20.04 5.92 4.90
CA LYS A 211 -19.77 5.67 3.49
C LYS A 211 -18.47 4.89 3.35
N ARG A 212 -18.58 3.58 3.17
CA ARG A 212 -17.44 2.72 2.87
C ARG A 212 -16.86 3.04 1.49
N GLN A 213 -15.56 3.31 1.42
CA GLN A 213 -14.80 3.54 0.19
C GLN A 213 -14.05 2.29 -0.28
N ARG A 214 -13.57 1.46 0.65
CA ARG A 214 -12.84 0.22 0.35
C ARG A 214 -13.82 -0.91 -0.04
N SER A 215 -13.50 -1.63 -1.12
CA SER A 215 -14.32 -2.75 -1.59
C SER A 215 -14.00 -4.03 -0.84
N LEU A 216 -14.99 -4.93 -0.76
CA LEU A 216 -14.79 -6.29 -0.23
C LEU A 216 -13.65 -7.02 -0.95
N TYR A 217 -13.61 -6.89 -2.28
CA TYR A 217 -12.55 -7.46 -3.12
C TYR A 217 -11.17 -7.06 -2.63
N ARG A 218 -10.97 -5.75 -2.41
CA ARG A 218 -9.68 -5.21 -1.99
C ARG A 218 -9.31 -5.63 -0.57
N GLU A 219 -10.26 -5.57 0.36
CA GLU A 219 -10.04 -5.99 1.75
C GLU A 219 -9.58 -7.45 1.82
N ILE A 220 -10.24 -8.34 1.08
CA ILE A 220 -9.93 -9.78 1.10
C ILE A 220 -8.65 -10.08 0.32
N LEU A 221 -8.46 -9.49 -0.87
CA LEU A 221 -7.23 -9.71 -1.66
C LEU A 221 -6.00 -9.26 -0.88
N PHE A 222 -6.04 -8.07 -0.28
CA PHE A 222 -4.87 -7.55 0.43
C PHE A 222 -4.59 -8.30 1.72
N LEU A 223 -5.63 -8.71 2.44
CA LEU A 223 -5.46 -9.63 3.56
C LEU A 223 -4.83 -10.95 3.12
N SER A 224 -5.27 -11.51 1.98
CA SER A 224 -4.73 -12.76 1.44
C SER A 224 -3.24 -12.64 1.12
N LEU A 225 -2.86 -11.59 0.37
CA LEU A 225 -1.48 -11.33 -0.03
C LEU A 225 -0.54 -11.13 1.18
N VAL A 226 -0.98 -10.37 2.19
CA VAL A 226 -0.15 -10.08 3.37
C VAL A 226 -0.12 -11.25 4.35
N ALA A 227 -1.24 -11.94 4.56
CA ALA A 227 -1.31 -13.02 5.54
C ALA A 227 -0.69 -14.33 5.03
N LEU A 228 -0.72 -14.56 3.72
CA LEU A 228 -0.26 -15.80 3.10
C LEU A 228 1.05 -15.63 2.32
N GLY A 229 1.48 -14.40 2.04
CA GLY A 229 2.63 -14.12 1.17
C GLY A 229 2.18 -14.02 -0.29
N ARG A 230 2.67 -13.00 -1.00
CA ARG A 230 2.31 -12.72 -2.39
C ARG A 230 2.64 -13.91 -3.30
N GLU A 231 3.77 -14.56 -3.05
CA GLU A 231 4.25 -15.72 -3.80
C GLU A 231 3.34 -16.96 -3.66
N ASN A 232 2.43 -16.97 -2.68
CA ASN A 232 1.52 -18.08 -2.42
C ASN A 232 0.09 -17.82 -2.94
N ILE A 233 -0.15 -16.66 -3.57
CA ILE A 233 -1.47 -16.28 -4.08
C ILE A 233 -1.40 -16.09 -5.60
N ASP A 234 -2.08 -16.99 -6.32
CA ASP A 234 -2.43 -16.78 -7.72
C ASP A 234 -3.66 -15.84 -7.77
N ILE A 235 -3.45 -14.61 -8.27
CA ILE A 235 -4.50 -13.59 -8.35
C ILE A 235 -5.61 -13.99 -9.34
N ASP A 236 -5.28 -14.69 -10.43
CA ASP A 236 -6.29 -15.14 -11.39
C ASP A 236 -7.17 -16.25 -10.80
N ALA A 237 -6.59 -17.13 -9.99
CA ALA A 237 -7.35 -18.11 -9.21
C ALA A 237 -8.21 -17.43 -8.14
N PHE A 238 -7.65 -16.46 -7.41
CA PHE A 238 -8.38 -15.68 -6.42
C PHE A 238 -9.58 -14.95 -7.04
N ASP A 239 -9.43 -14.33 -8.22
CA ASP A 239 -10.51 -13.61 -8.90
C ASP A 239 -11.69 -14.52 -9.25
N LYS A 240 -11.41 -15.78 -9.64
CA LYS A 240 -12.45 -16.79 -9.89
C LYS A 240 -13.17 -17.17 -8.61
N GLU A 241 -12.43 -17.46 -7.53
CA GLU A 241 -13.02 -17.79 -6.23
C GLU A 241 -13.83 -16.64 -5.65
N TYR A 242 -13.33 -15.40 -5.79
CA TYR A 242 -14.07 -14.20 -5.39
C TYR A 242 -15.37 -14.06 -6.18
N LYS A 243 -15.34 -14.28 -7.50
CA LYS A 243 -16.54 -14.25 -8.34
C LYS A 243 -17.56 -15.30 -7.91
N ILE A 244 -17.12 -16.54 -7.69
CA ILE A 244 -17.98 -17.64 -7.21
C ILE A 244 -18.58 -17.31 -5.85
N ALA A 245 -17.79 -16.76 -4.93
CA ALA A 245 -18.26 -16.31 -3.62
C ALA A 245 -19.29 -15.18 -3.72
N TYR A 246 -19.03 -14.18 -4.56
CA TYR A 246 -19.93 -13.04 -4.76
C TYR A 246 -21.26 -13.48 -5.38
N ASP A 247 -21.22 -14.35 -6.39
CA ASP A 247 -22.41 -14.86 -7.09
C ASP A 247 -23.28 -15.75 -6.16
N ARG A 248 -22.72 -16.25 -5.05
CA ARG A 248 -23.43 -17.05 -4.02
C ARG A 248 -24.05 -16.20 -2.90
N LEU A 249 -23.84 -14.88 -2.87
CA LEU A 249 -24.39 -14.02 -1.83
C LEU A 249 -25.92 -14.13 -1.76
N THR A 250 -26.43 -14.20 -0.54
CA THR A 250 -27.88 -14.21 -0.30
C THR A 250 -28.52 -12.87 -0.66
N PRO A 251 -29.85 -12.80 -0.93
CA PRO A 251 -30.52 -11.55 -1.24
C PRO A 251 -30.39 -10.47 -0.17
N SER A 252 -30.23 -10.84 1.11
CA SER A 252 -29.97 -9.88 2.20
C SER A 252 -28.54 -9.32 2.13
N GLN A 253 -27.55 -10.17 1.86
CA GLN A 253 -26.15 -9.76 1.72
C GLN A 253 -25.93 -8.89 0.49
N VAL A 254 -26.57 -9.20 -0.65
CA VAL A 254 -26.49 -8.38 -1.88
C VAL A 254 -26.94 -6.94 -1.61
N LYS A 255 -27.98 -6.74 -0.78
CA LYS A 255 -28.43 -5.39 -0.38
C LYS A 255 -27.39 -4.60 0.42
N SER A 256 -26.43 -5.28 1.03
CA SER A 256 -25.33 -4.67 1.79
C SER A 256 -24.07 -4.46 0.95
N THR A 257 -24.07 -4.85 -0.32
CA THR A 257 -22.93 -4.64 -1.24
C THR A 257 -23.02 -3.29 -1.95
N HIS A 258 -21.85 -2.76 -2.36
CA HIS A 258 -21.72 -1.57 -3.20
C HIS A 258 -21.21 -1.95 -4.59
N ASN A 259 -21.32 -1.04 -5.56
CA ASN A 259 -20.81 -1.27 -6.92
C ASN A 259 -19.32 -1.63 -6.98
N CYS A 260 -18.51 -1.10 -6.04
CA CYS A 260 -17.08 -1.39 -5.97
C CYS A 260 -16.77 -2.82 -5.47
N ASP A 261 -17.74 -3.55 -4.90
CA ASP A 261 -17.56 -4.93 -4.44
C ASP A 261 -17.68 -5.96 -5.56
N ARG A 262 -18.14 -5.55 -6.75
CA ARG A 262 -18.29 -6.47 -7.86
C ARG A 262 -16.95 -7.10 -8.22
N PRO A 263 -16.93 -8.35 -8.69
CA PRO A 263 -15.72 -8.99 -9.20
C PRO A 263 -15.06 -8.13 -10.30
N PRO A 264 -13.72 -8.16 -10.42
CA PRO A 264 -13.00 -7.44 -11.47
C PRO A 264 -13.58 -7.72 -12.86
N SER A 265 -13.74 -6.67 -13.66
CA SER A 265 -14.17 -6.81 -15.05
C SER A 265 -13.02 -7.29 -15.93
N THR A 266 -13.33 -7.75 -17.14
CA THR A 266 -12.31 -8.11 -18.14
C THR A 266 -11.32 -6.97 -18.37
N GLY A 267 -11.79 -5.71 -18.45
CA GLY A 267 -10.91 -4.56 -18.59
C GLY A 267 -9.94 -4.40 -17.41
N VAL A 268 -10.38 -4.66 -16.18
CA VAL A 268 -9.50 -4.61 -15.00
C VAL A 268 -8.45 -5.73 -15.06
N MET A 269 -8.82 -6.92 -15.48
CA MET A 269 -7.89 -8.05 -15.64
C MET A 269 -6.83 -7.76 -16.70
N GLU A 270 -7.21 -7.21 -17.86
CA GLU A 270 -6.27 -6.83 -18.91
C GLU A 270 -5.34 -5.68 -18.48
N CYS A 271 -5.85 -4.71 -17.72
CA CYS A 271 -5.02 -3.65 -17.12
C CYS A 271 -3.94 -4.24 -16.20
N ARG A 272 -4.25 -5.27 -15.39
CA ARG A 272 -3.23 -5.91 -14.53
C ARG A 272 -2.16 -6.64 -15.33
N LYS A 273 -2.53 -7.29 -16.44
CA LYS A 273 -1.55 -7.91 -17.35
C LYS A 273 -0.61 -6.88 -17.97
N THR A 274 -1.12 -5.69 -18.25
CA THR A 274 -0.35 -4.61 -18.88
C THR A 274 0.50 -3.83 -17.89
N PHE A 275 -0.07 -3.45 -16.74
CA PHE A 275 0.54 -2.54 -15.76
C PHE A 275 1.05 -3.25 -14.50
N GLY A 276 1.02 -4.57 -14.49
CA GLY A 276 1.42 -5.39 -13.36
C GLY A 276 0.36 -5.50 -12.25
N GLU A 277 0.62 -6.47 -11.38
CA GLU A 277 -0.21 -6.79 -10.23
C GLU A 277 -0.23 -5.67 -9.17
N PRO A 278 -1.20 -5.68 -8.25
CA PRO A 278 -1.17 -4.81 -7.08
C PRO A 278 0.12 -5.02 -6.27
N TYR A 279 0.92 -3.97 -6.10
CA TYR A 279 2.10 -3.99 -5.24
C TYR A 279 1.72 -3.52 -3.84
N LEU A 280 1.84 -4.40 -2.83
CA LEU A 280 1.53 -4.09 -1.43
C LEU A 280 2.74 -3.79 -0.58
#